data_AF-A0A147BL44-F1
#
_entry.id   AF-A0A147BL44-F1
#
_cell.length_a   1.000
_cell.length_b   1.000
_cell.length_c   1.000
_cell.angle_alpha   90.00
_cell.angle_beta   90.00
_cell.angle_gamma   90.00
#
_symmetry.space_group_name_H-M   'P 1'
#
loop_
_entity.id
_entity.type
_entity.pdbx_description
1 polymer ?
#
loop_
_entity_poly.entity_id
_entity_poly.type
_entity_poly.pdbx_seq_one_letter_code
_entity_poly.pdbx_strand_id
1 'polypeptide(L)' 'GGHLPVHCNSCSCTPILKGTTIIGHYRDKTTREILEAHCINSLGDCCVSHPSVTLLQTETLFLDPTIGHRHCS' A
#
# COMPACT_ATOMS: atom_id res chain seq x y z
N GLY A 1 -3.45 -9.20 -6.39
CA GLY A 1 -4.14 -10.18 -5.52
C GLY A 1 -5.61 -10.31 -5.89
N GLY A 2 -5.97 -11.34 -6.66
CA GLY A 2 -7.35 -11.57 -7.11
C GLY A 2 -7.97 -12.92 -6.69
N HIS A 3 -7.23 -13.76 -5.98
CA HIS A 3 -7.65 -15.15 -5.73
C HIS A 3 -8.24 -15.39 -4.34
N LEU A 4 -8.35 -14.36 -3.50
CA LEU A 4 -8.86 -14.52 -2.13
C LEU A 4 -10.31 -15.04 -2.10
N PRO A 5 -11.25 -14.49 -2.89
CA PRO A 5 -12.62 -15.01 -2.93
C PRO A 5 -12.70 -16.46 -3.42
N VAL A 6 -11.87 -16.80 -4.42
CA VAL A 6 -11.81 -18.16 -5.00
C VAL A 6 -11.23 -19.16 -3.99
N HIS A 7 -10.19 -18.77 -3.25
CA HIS A 7 -9.61 -19.58 -2.18
C HIS A 7 -10.61 -19.79 -1.04
N CYS A 8 -11.26 -18.73 -0.58
CA CYS A 8 -12.23 -18.84 0.51
C CYS A 8 -13.40 -19.76 0.13
N ASN A 9 -13.81 -19.76 -1.15
CA ASN A 9 -14.82 -20.67 -1.67
C ASN A 9 -14.40 -22.15 -1.63
N SER A 10 -13.12 -22.48 -1.85
CA SER A 10 -12.63 -23.85 -1.84
C SER A 10 -12.15 -24.33 -0.46
N CYS A 11 -11.62 -23.42 0.36
CA CYS A 11 -11.00 -23.73 1.65
C CYS A 11 -12.00 -23.69 2.82
N SER A 12 -13.22 -23.16 2.62
CA SER A 12 -14.22 -22.92 3.68
C SER A 12 -13.82 -21.85 4.70
N CYS A 13 -12.72 -21.14 4.46
CA CYS A 13 -12.28 -20.04 5.32
C CYS A 13 -13.04 -18.74 4.98
N THR A 14 -13.23 -17.87 5.97
CA THR A 14 -13.85 -16.55 5.76
C THR A 14 -12.75 -15.49 5.66
N PRO A 15 -12.74 -14.63 4.62
CA PRO A 15 -11.75 -13.57 4.53
C PRO A 15 -12.00 -12.53 5.63
N ILE A 16 -11.01 -12.29 6.47
CA ILE A 16 -11.08 -11.24 7.50
C ILE A 16 -10.75 -9.90 6.82
N LEU A 17 -11.78 -9.22 6.35
CA LEU A 17 -11.68 -7.86 5.80
C LEU A 17 -11.90 -6.77 6.87
N LYS A 18 -12.41 -7.16 8.03
CA LYS A 18 -12.70 -6.27 9.15
C LYS A 18 -11.39 -5.85 9.81
N GLY A 19 -10.78 -4.77 9.32
CA GLY A 19 -9.46 -4.28 9.73
C GLY A 19 -8.53 -3.92 8.57
N THR A 20 -8.91 -4.24 7.32
CA THR A 20 -8.14 -3.81 6.15
C THR A 20 -8.45 -2.35 5.82
N THR A 21 -7.41 -1.52 5.72
CA THR A 21 -7.54 -0.14 5.25
C THR A 21 -7.21 -0.07 3.77
N ILE A 22 -8.08 0.55 2.98
CA ILE A 22 -7.78 0.82 1.57
C ILE A 22 -6.83 2.02 1.53
N ILE A 23 -5.59 1.80 1.05
CA ILE A 23 -4.55 2.83 0.95
C ILE A 23 -4.99 3.98 0.02
N GLY A 24 -5.73 3.65 -1.05
CA GLY A 24 -6.39 4.64 -1.90
C GLY A 24 -6.92 4.06 -3.21
N HIS A 25 -7.78 4.82 -3.89
CA HIS A 25 -8.40 4.44 -5.17
C HIS A 25 -7.75 5.20 -6.33
N TYR A 26 -6.54 4.79 -6.72
CA TYR A 26 -5.80 5.40 -7.83
C TYR A 26 -6.07 4.65 -9.15
N ARG A 27 -6.48 5.39 -10.19
CA ARG A 27 -6.73 4.84 -11.53
C ARG A 27 -5.43 4.55 -12.28
N ASP A 28 -4.42 5.38 -12.06
CA ASP A 28 -3.11 5.22 -12.66
C ASP A 28 -2.31 4.13 -11.95
N LYS A 29 -1.74 3.21 -12.74
CA LYS A 29 -1.01 2.05 -12.22
C LYS A 29 0.24 2.49 -11.47
N THR A 30 1.03 3.38 -12.08
CA THR A 30 2.30 3.84 -11.53
C THR A 30 2.11 4.55 -10.20
N THR A 31 1.10 5.43 -10.12
CA THR A 31 0.72 6.12 -8.89
C THR A 31 0.38 5.14 -7.77
N ARG A 32 -0.39 4.09 -8.09
CA ARG A 32 -0.74 3.05 -7.12
C ARG A 32 0.50 2.29 -6.63
N GLU A 33 1.39 1.89 -7.53
CA GLU A 33 2.60 1.15 -7.19
C GLU A 33 3.55 1.99 -6.33
N ILE A 34 3.70 3.28 -6.61
CA ILE A 34 4.52 4.21 -5.81
C ILE A 34 3.94 4.35 -4.40
N LEU A 35 2.64 4.55 -4.25
CA LEU A 35 2.01 4.74 -2.94
C LEU A 35 1.94 3.45 -2.13
N GLU A 36 1.75 2.30 -2.80
CA GLU A 36 1.88 0.98 -2.18
C GLU A 36 3.31 0.77 -1.65
N ALA A 37 4.33 1.07 -2.47
CA ALA A 37 5.72 0.94 -2.06
C ALA A 37 6.07 1.83 -0.87
N HIS A 38 5.60 3.08 -0.88
CA HIS A 38 5.75 3.99 0.26
C HIS A 38 5.11 3.41 1.52
N CYS A 39 3.86 2.95 1.45
CA CYS A 39 3.15 2.39 2.60
C CYS A 39 3.83 1.12 3.16
N ILE A 40 4.25 0.21 2.29
CA ILE A 40 4.99 -1.01 2.69
C ILE A 40 6.29 -0.62 3.40
N ASN A 41 7.07 0.30 2.82
CA ASN A 41 8.33 0.75 3.40
C ASN A 41 8.11 1.44 4.76
N SER A 42 7.07 2.27 4.91
CA SER A 42 6.74 2.93 6.19
C SER A 42 6.34 1.96 7.30
N LEU A 43 5.76 0.80 6.95
CA LEU A 43 5.39 -0.24 7.91
C LEU A 43 6.56 -1.15 8.30
N GLY A 44 7.61 -1.22 7.48
CA GLY A 44 8.81 -2.02 7.75
C GLY A 44 8.48 -3.49 8.02
N ASP A 45 9.06 -4.05 9.07
CA ASP A 45 8.88 -5.46 9.46
C ASP A 45 7.44 -5.82 9.86
N CYS A 46 6.56 -4.83 10.10
CA CYS A 46 5.14 -5.06 10.31
C CYS A 46 4.38 -5.38 9.01
N CYS A 47 5.02 -5.23 7.85
CA CYS A 47 4.44 -5.55 6.55
C CYS A 47 5.06 -6.82 5.98
N VAL A 48 4.23 -7.82 5.69
CA VAL A 48 4.66 -9.05 5.02
C VAL A 48 4.80 -8.90 3.51
N SER A 49 4.37 -7.76 2.96
CA SER A 49 4.38 -7.50 1.52
C SER A 49 5.73 -6.96 1.06
N HIS A 50 6.09 -7.27 -0.19
CA HIS A 50 7.25 -6.68 -0.85
C HIS A 50 6.77 -5.71 -1.94
N PRO A 51 7.36 -4.51 -2.05
CA PRO A 51 6.90 -3.52 -2.99
C PRO A 51 7.21 -3.93 -4.45
N SER A 52 6.31 -3.60 -5.38
CA SER A 52 6.51 -3.89 -6.81
C SER A 52 7.54 -2.97 -7.47
N VAL A 53 7.79 -1.80 -6.85
CA VAL A 53 8.80 -0.82 -7.26
C VAL A 53 9.65 -0.43 -6.06
N THR A 54 10.95 -0.24 -6.27
CA THR A 54 11.84 0.25 -5.20
C THR A 54 11.86 1.77 -5.24
N LEU A 55 11.63 2.40 -4.08
CA LEU A 55 11.75 3.85 -3.91
C LEU A 55 13.12 4.19 -3.34
N LEU A 56 13.68 5.30 -3.81
CA LEU A 56 14.85 5.91 -3.16
C LEU A 56 14.45 6.52 -1.82
N GLN A 57 15.44 6.70 -0.94
CA GLN A 57 15.21 7.35 0.35
C GLN A 57 14.66 8.78 0.18
N THR A 58 15.18 9.52 -0.81
CA THR A 58 14.73 10.88 -1.14
C THR A 58 13.28 10.91 -1.61
N GLU A 59 12.87 9.93 -2.40
CA GLU A 59 11.48 9.80 -2.88
C GLU A 59 10.54 9.45 -1.73
N THR A 60 10.97 8.55 -0.83
CA THR A 60 10.21 8.21 0.37
C THR A 60 10.00 9.44 1.25
N LEU A 61 11.05 10.24 1.49
CA LEU A 61 10.95 11.48 2.25
C LEU A 61 10.05 12.53 1.58
N PHE A 62 10.03 12.60 0.25
CA PHE A 62 9.16 13.50 -0.49
C PHE A 62 7.67 13.15 -0.33
N LEU A 63 7.37 11.86 -0.25
CA LEU A 63 5.99 11.35 -0.11
C LEU A 63 5.48 11.39 1.33
N ASP A 64 6.36 11.58 2.32
CA ASP A 64 5.97 11.61 3.72
C ASP A 64 5.13 12.87 4.03
N PRO A 65 3.86 12.70 4.49
CA PRO A 65 2.98 13.83 4.76
C PRO A 65 3.48 14.75 5.89
N THR A 66 4.39 14.28 6.75
CA THR A 66 5.01 15.11 7.80
C THR A 66 6.06 16.08 7.25
N ILE A 67 6.56 15.84 6.05
CA ILE A 67 7.54 16.68 5.34
C ILE A 67 6.82 17.57 4.29
N GLY A 68 5.58 17.21 3.91
CA GLY A 68 4.80 17.81 2.83
C GLY A 68 3.88 19.00 3.16
N HIS A 69 3.81 19.49 4.41
CA HIS A 69 3.11 20.74 4.72
C HIS A 69 4.00 21.97 4.45
N ARG A 70 4.40 22.18 3.19
CA ARG A 70 4.54 23.55 2.71
C ARG A 70 3.18 23.96 2.19
N HIS A 71 2.47 24.72 3.03
CA HIS A 71 1.34 25.56 2.69
C HIS A 71 1.42 26.01 1.22
N CYS A 72 0.54 25.50 0.37
CA CYS A 72 0.10 26.26 -0.78
C CYS A 72 -0.96 27.22 -0.27
N SER A 73 -0.59 28.49 -0.21
CA SER A 73 -1.48 29.64 -0.02
C SER A 73 -2.53 29.73 -1.13
#